data_AF-A0A1H5J7G0-F1
#
_entry.id   AF-A0A1H5J7G0-F1
#
_cell.length_a   1.000
_cell.length_b   1.000
_cell.length_c   1.000
_cell.angle_alpha   90.00
_cell.angle_beta   90.00
_cell.angle_gamma   90.00
#
_symmetry.space_group_name_H-M   'P 1'
#
loop_
_entity.id
_entity.type
_entity.pdbx_description
1 polymer ?
#
loop_
_entity_poly.entity_id
_entity_poly.type
_entity_poly.pdbx_seq_one_letter_code
_entity_poly.pdbx_strand_id
1 'polypeptide(L)'
;MSLKKASLLIFLILLIDQVSKFYIKTNFALGEEIKVFDWFRILFVENEGMAWGAKIPGEYGKLLLTSFRLVAIVGIAYWLWDSVRKNGSTVLIVAISLIFAGAFGNIIDSVFYGEIFNHSYNQVASFLPEEGGYGTLLHGKVVDMLYFPLWSGYLPDWIPVWGGQYFTFFEPVFNIADSAITVGVFLLIIFNKKAFAHEHKEEKEKNEMKA
;
A
#
# COMPACT_ATOMS: atom_id res chain seq x y z
N MET A 1 -4.74 -21.37 -9.42
CA MET A 1 -3.31 -21.14 -9.06
C MET A 1 -3.02 -21.82 -7.73
N SER A 2 -1.87 -22.46 -7.53
CA SER A 2 -1.58 -23.14 -6.25
C SER A 2 -1.08 -22.17 -5.18
N LEU A 3 -1.23 -22.54 -3.90
CA LEU A 3 -0.77 -21.74 -2.77
C LEU A 3 0.73 -21.42 -2.84
N LYS A 4 1.56 -22.38 -3.27
CA LYS A 4 3.01 -22.18 -3.45
C LYS A 4 3.34 -21.02 -4.41
N LYS A 5 2.60 -20.94 -5.54
CA LYS A 5 2.80 -19.84 -6.51
C LYS A 5 2.32 -18.51 -5.94
N ALA A 6 1.24 -18.51 -5.14
CA ALA A 6 0.74 -17.31 -4.49
C ALA A 6 1.71 -16.80 -3.43
N SER A 7 2.23 -17.70 -2.57
CA SER A 7 3.25 -17.37 -1.58
C SER A 7 4.53 -16.83 -2.21
N LEU A 8 4.98 -17.38 -3.34
CA LEU A 8 6.14 -16.86 -4.06
C LEU A 8 5.89 -15.44 -4.58
N LEU A 9 4.72 -15.18 -5.18
CA LEU A 9 4.34 -13.85 -5.65
C LEU A 9 4.34 -12.84 -4.49
N ILE A 10 3.70 -13.21 -3.37
CA ILE A 10 3.65 -12.38 -2.15
C ILE A 10 5.06 -12.07 -1.64
N PHE A 11 5.91 -13.09 -1.53
CA PHE A 11 7.28 -12.93 -1.05
C PHE A 11 8.09 -11.96 -1.93
N LEU A 12 8.00 -12.08 -3.25
CA LEU A 12 8.74 -11.20 -4.16
C LEU A 12 8.29 -9.73 -4.03
N ILE A 13 6.99 -9.48 -3.90
CA ILE A 13 6.45 -8.13 -3.73
C ILE A 13 6.92 -7.54 -2.41
N LEU A 14 6.82 -8.30 -1.32
CA LEU A 14 7.29 -7.88 0.00
C LEU A 14 8.79 -7.59 0.01
N LEU A 15 9.58 -8.43 -0.67
CA LEU A 15 11.01 -8.23 -0.78
C LEU A 15 11.31 -6.91 -1.49
N ILE A 16 10.67 -6.64 -2.63
CA ILE A 16 10.86 -5.39 -3.37
C ILE A 16 10.41 -4.19 -2.54
N ASP A 17 9.24 -4.27 -1.88
CA ASP A 17 8.70 -3.21 -1.02
C ASP A 17 9.64 -2.88 0.14
N GLN A 18 10.02 -3.87 0.94
CA GLN A 18 10.83 -3.66 2.14
C GLN A 18 12.27 -3.27 1.81
N VAL A 19 12.87 -3.82 0.76
CA VAL A 19 14.20 -3.38 0.29
C VAL A 19 14.15 -1.92 -0.16
N SER A 20 13.14 -1.54 -0.93
CA SER A 20 13.00 -0.15 -1.41
C SER A 20 12.81 0.82 -0.23
N LYS A 21 11.97 0.47 0.74
CA LYS A 21 11.70 1.32 1.92
C LYS A 21 12.91 1.44 2.84
N PHE A 22 13.58 0.33 3.11
CA PHE A 22 14.82 0.32 3.89
C PHE A 22 15.89 1.19 3.22
N TYR A 23 16.04 1.08 1.90
CA TYR A 23 16.97 1.91 1.13
C TYR A 23 16.66 3.39 1.28
N ILE A 24 15.41 3.80 1.06
CA ILE A 24 14.99 5.21 1.21
C ILE A 24 15.27 5.71 2.63
N LYS A 25 14.88 4.94 3.64
CA LYS A 25 15.04 5.30 5.06
C LYS A 25 16.51 5.51 5.46
N THR A 26 17.43 4.77 4.85
CA THR A 26 18.87 4.77 5.18
C THR A 26 19.73 5.56 4.21
N ASN A 27 19.15 6.24 3.21
CA ASN A 27 19.90 7.06 2.25
C ASN A 27 19.33 8.47 2.05
N PHE A 28 18.12 8.76 2.53
CA PHE A 28 17.44 10.04 2.33
C PHE A 28 17.06 10.67 3.68
N ALA A 29 17.16 12.01 3.76
CA ALA A 29 16.48 12.77 4.78
C ALA A 29 15.00 12.98 4.42
N LEU A 30 14.13 13.14 5.41
CA LEU A 30 12.70 13.34 5.17
C LEU A 30 12.47 14.59 4.29
N GLY A 31 11.70 14.44 3.21
CA GLY A 31 11.44 15.50 2.23
C GLY A 31 12.52 15.66 1.15
N GLU A 32 13.61 14.89 1.22
CA GLU A 32 14.61 14.85 0.15
C GLU A 32 14.02 14.19 -1.10
N GLU A 33 14.28 14.79 -2.26
CA GLU A 33 13.86 14.27 -3.56
C GLU A 33 15.01 14.12 -4.54
N ILE A 34 14.93 13.07 -5.35
CA ILE A 34 15.75 12.88 -6.54
C ILE A 34 14.81 12.86 -7.75
N LYS A 35 15.08 13.78 -8.69
CA LYS A 35 14.40 13.80 -9.98
C LYS A 35 14.96 12.69 -10.88
N VAL A 36 14.10 11.74 -11.26
CA VAL A 36 14.47 10.65 -12.18
C VAL A 36 14.11 11.03 -13.61
N PHE A 37 12.87 11.50 -13.82
CA PHE A 37 12.38 12.09 -15.06
C PHE A 37 11.60 13.38 -14.73
N ASP A 38 11.20 14.15 -15.75
CA ASP A 38 10.38 15.34 -15.54
C ASP A 38 9.05 15.04 -14.84
N TRP A 39 8.48 13.86 -15.11
CA TRP A 39 7.19 13.38 -14.60
C TRP A 39 7.32 12.32 -13.48
N PHE A 40 8.55 11.98 -13.05
CA PHE A 40 8.79 10.98 -12.01
C PHE A 40 9.96 11.37 -11.10
N ARG A 41 9.69 11.33 -9.79
CA ARG A 41 10.65 11.63 -8.74
C ARG A 41 10.60 10.56 -7.66
N ILE A 42 11.74 10.34 -7.03
CA ILE A 42 11.82 9.62 -5.76
C ILE A 42 11.81 10.69 -4.68
N LEU A 43 10.75 10.77 -3.89
CA LEU A 43 10.57 11.77 -2.83
C LEU A 43 10.28 11.05 -1.52
N PHE A 44 11.14 11.21 -0.51
CA PHE A 44 10.95 10.51 0.76
C PHE A 44 9.88 11.21 1.62
N VAL A 45 8.76 10.51 1.83
CA VAL A 45 7.68 10.90 2.74
C VAL A 45 7.42 9.78 3.75
N GLU A 46 7.06 10.17 4.97
CA GLU A 46 6.57 9.25 5.99
C GLU A 46 5.09 9.51 6.27
N ASN A 47 4.30 8.43 6.26
CA ASN A 47 2.86 8.48 6.41
C ASN A 47 2.42 7.76 7.69
N GLU A 48 1.42 8.32 8.37
CA GLU A 48 0.78 7.70 9.54
C GLU A 48 -0.03 6.42 9.19
N GLY A 49 -0.02 6.00 7.93
CA GLY A 49 -0.68 4.77 7.46
C GLY A 49 -2.06 5.03 6.86
N MET A 50 -2.36 6.26 6.45
CA MET A 50 -3.61 6.62 5.78
C MET A 50 -3.38 7.15 4.37
N ALA A 51 -4.29 6.81 3.48
CA ALA A 51 -4.27 7.37 2.13
C ALA A 51 -4.59 8.87 2.16
N TRP A 52 -4.04 9.61 1.18
CA TRP A 52 -4.36 11.02 0.93
C TRP A 52 -4.05 11.99 2.09
N GLY A 53 -3.08 11.65 2.93
CA GLY A 53 -2.65 12.53 4.03
C GLY A 53 -3.71 12.76 5.11
N ALA A 54 -4.80 11.97 5.12
CA ALA A 54 -5.75 11.97 6.22
C ALA A 54 -5.01 11.65 7.53
N LYS A 55 -5.39 12.30 8.63
CA LYS A 55 -4.79 12.08 9.96
C LYS A 55 -5.90 11.90 11.00
N ILE A 56 -5.83 10.83 11.79
CA ILE A 56 -6.61 10.67 13.01
C ILE A 56 -5.67 11.17 14.10
N PRO A 57 -5.94 12.33 14.70
CA PRO A 57 -5.03 12.94 15.65
C PRO A 57 -4.85 12.06 16.89
N GLY A 58 -3.61 12.01 17.39
CA GLY A 58 -3.23 11.35 18.63
C GLY A 58 -2.71 9.91 18.46
N GLU A 59 -1.92 9.47 19.44
CA GLU A 59 -1.30 8.13 19.46
C GLU A 59 -2.35 7.00 19.42
N TYR A 60 -3.49 7.19 20.09
CA TYR A 60 -4.61 6.26 20.02
C TYR A 60 -5.16 6.09 18.60
N GLY A 61 -5.18 7.16 17.79
CA GLY A 61 -5.64 7.11 16.41
C GLY A 61 -4.75 6.20 15.55
N LYS A 62 -3.44 6.32 15.73
CA LYS A 62 -2.45 5.46 15.06
C LYS A 62 -2.59 4.00 15.48
N LEU A 63 -2.69 3.73 16.79
CA LEU A 63 -2.83 2.38 17.31
C LEU A 63 -4.11 1.70 16.81
N LEU A 64 -5.24 2.41 16.79
CA LEU A 64 -6.50 1.90 16.25
C LEU A 64 -6.38 1.54 14.77
N LEU A 65 -5.74 2.41 13.97
CA LEU A 65 -5.52 2.17 12.56
C LEU A 65 -4.64 0.94 12.30
N THR A 66 -3.50 0.84 12.98
CA THR A 66 -2.61 -0.32 12.87
C THR A 66 -3.33 -1.61 13.30
N SER A 67 -4.09 -1.56 14.40
CA SER A 67 -4.87 -2.70 14.91
C SER A 67 -5.95 -3.15 13.94
N PHE A 68 -6.69 -2.21 13.34
CA PHE A 68 -7.67 -2.52 12.31
C PHE A 68 -7.03 -3.22 11.10
N ARG A 69 -5.87 -2.74 10.65
CA ARG A 69 -5.12 -3.35 9.53
C ARG A 69 -4.67 -4.78 9.86
N LEU A 70 -4.24 -5.02 11.10
CA LEU A 70 -3.88 -6.37 11.59
C LEU A 70 -5.09 -7.33 11.60
N VAL A 71 -6.29 -6.84 11.90
CA VAL A 71 -7.50 -7.67 11.79
C VAL A 71 -7.86 -7.90 10.31
N ALA A 72 -7.83 -6.85 9.49
CA ALA A 72 -8.17 -6.93 8.07
C ALA A 72 -7.26 -7.90 7.30
N ILE A 73 -5.94 -7.91 7.58
CA ILE A 73 -5.00 -8.81 6.92
C ILE A 73 -5.27 -10.29 7.24
N VAL A 74 -5.76 -10.62 8.45
CA VAL A 74 -6.19 -11.99 8.78
C VAL A 74 -7.38 -12.39 7.91
N GLY A 75 -8.34 -11.48 7.71
CA GLY A 75 -9.47 -11.70 6.80
C GLY A 75 -9.01 -11.92 5.35
N ILE A 76 -8.06 -11.13 4.86
CA ILE A 76 -7.51 -11.27 3.50
C ILE A 76 -6.72 -12.59 3.38
N ALA A 77 -5.95 -12.98 4.39
CA ALA A 77 -5.23 -14.25 4.43
C ALA A 77 -6.19 -15.45 4.34
N TYR A 78 -7.26 -15.41 5.13
CA TYR A 78 -8.32 -16.40 5.11
C TYR A 78 -8.99 -16.45 3.72
N TRP A 79 -9.31 -15.30 3.15
CA TRP A 79 -9.91 -15.21 1.82
C TRP A 79 -9.01 -15.78 0.72
N LEU A 80 -7.70 -15.53 0.79
CA LEU A 80 -6.72 -16.13 -0.13
C LEU A 80 -6.71 -17.66 -0.01
N TRP A 81 -6.64 -18.16 1.22
CA TRP A 81 -6.61 -19.59 1.50
C TRP A 81 -7.88 -20.30 1.01
N ASP A 82 -9.05 -19.74 1.31
CA ASP A 82 -10.35 -20.25 0.89
C ASP A 82 -10.48 -20.24 -0.64
N SER A 83 -10.11 -19.12 -1.28
CA SER A 83 -10.14 -18.99 -2.74
C SER A 83 -9.24 -20.01 -3.44
N VAL A 84 -8.07 -20.32 -2.90
CA VAL A 84 -7.19 -21.36 -3.45
C VAL A 84 -7.79 -22.74 -3.27
N ARG A 85 -8.38 -23.05 -2.10
CA ARG A 85 -9.01 -24.36 -1.83
C ARG A 85 -10.24 -24.62 -2.69
N LYS A 86 -11.04 -23.59 -2.95
CA LYS A 86 -12.22 -23.65 -3.83
C LYS A 86 -11.88 -23.63 -5.32
N ASN A 87 -10.59 -23.80 -5.69
CA ASN A 87 -10.13 -23.71 -7.08
C ASN A 87 -10.57 -22.42 -7.78
N GLY A 88 -10.56 -21.31 -7.04
CA GLY A 88 -10.86 -19.99 -7.56
C GLY A 88 -10.00 -19.64 -8.77
N SER A 89 -10.50 -18.70 -9.58
CA SER A 89 -9.81 -18.30 -10.80
C SER A 89 -8.39 -17.79 -10.50
N THR A 90 -7.46 -17.97 -11.44
CA THR A 90 -6.10 -17.44 -11.29
C THR A 90 -6.11 -15.92 -11.11
N VAL A 91 -7.04 -15.21 -11.75
CA VAL A 91 -7.16 -13.75 -11.62
C VAL A 91 -7.53 -13.36 -10.19
N LEU A 92 -8.51 -14.03 -9.59
CA LEU A 92 -8.90 -13.82 -8.20
C LEU A 92 -7.72 -14.06 -7.26
N ILE A 93 -7.03 -15.20 -7.40
CA ILE A 93 -5.91 -15.57 -6.51
C ILE A 93 -4.75 -14.57 -6.65
N VAL A 94 -4.42 -14.13 -7.88
CA VAL A 94 -3.39 -13.10 -8.12
C VAL A 94 -3.80 -11.78 -7.48
N ALA A 95 -5.04 -11.34 -7.68
CA ALA A 95 -5.52 -10.08 -7.12
C ALA A 95 -5.49 -10.07 -5.58
N ILE A 96 -5.97 -11.13 -4.93
CA ILE A 96 -5.92 -11.26 -3.47
C ILE A 96 -4.46 -11.31 -3.00
N SER A 97 -3.57 -12.00 -3.72
CA SER A 97 -2.14 -12.06 -3.38
C SER A 97 -1.47 -10.68 -3.43
N LEU A 98 -1.80 -9.85 -4.44
CA LEU A 98 -1.30 -8.48 -4.55
C LEU A 98 -1.80 -7.59 -3.39
N ILE A 99 -3.11 -7.65 -3.10
CA ILE A 99 -3.72 -6.90 -1.99
C ILE A 99 -3.11 -7.33 -0.66
N PHE A 100 -2.96 -8.64 -0.43
CA PHE A 100 -2.36 -9.18 0.78
C PHE A 100 -0.91 -8.73 0.93
N ALA A 101 -0.09 -8.86 -0.12
CA ALA A 101 1.32 -8.49 -0.07
C ALA A 101 1.51 -6.99 0.21
N GLY A 102 0.73 -6.13 -0.46
CA GLY A 102 0.81 -4.69 -0.21
C GLY A 102 0.29 -4.30 1.17
N ALA A 103 -0.84 -4.87 1.61
CA ALA A 103 -1.34 -4.63 2.96
C ALA A 103 -0.32 -5.05 4.03
N PHE A 104 0.32 -6.21 3.84
CA PHE A 104 1.31 -6.71 4.77
C PHE A 104 2.60 -5.88 4.77
N GLY A 105 3.10 -5.46 3.61
CA GLY A 105 4.28 -4.60 3.50
C GLY A 105 4.12 -3.32 4.31
N ASN A 106 3.00 -2.61 4.15
CA ASN A 106 2.74 -1.40 4.94
C ASN A 106 2.47 -1.67 6.44
N ILE A 107 2.00 -2.87 6.80
CA ILE A 107 1.86 -3.27 8.21
C ILE A 107 3.24 -3.48 8.84
N ILE A 108 4.22 -4.05 8.13
CA ILE A 108 5.59 -4.22 8.65
C ILE A 108 6.14 -2.86 9.09
N ASP A 109 6.03 -1.83 8.25
CA ASP A 109 6.46 -0.48 8.60
C ASP A 109 5.70 0.03 9.83
N SER A 110 4.37 -0.08 9.80
CA SER A 110 3.51 0.44 10.86
C SER A 110 3.76 -0.21 12.22
N VAL A 111 4.14 -1.49 12.22
CA VAL A 111 4.43 -2.25 13.43
C VAL A 111 5.83 -2.00 13.93
N PHE A 112 6.85 -2.03 13.06
CA PHE A 112 8.25 -2.15 13.48
C PHE A 112 9.11 -0.91 13.24
N TYR A 113 8.81 -0.06 12.25
CA TYR A 113 9.76 1.00 11.84
C TYR A 113 9.94 2.08 12.90
N GLY A 114 8.96 2.27 13.78
CA GLY A 114 9.09 3.16 14.93
C GLY A 114 10.18 2.71 15.90
N GLU A 115 10.36 1.40 16.07
CA GLU A 115 11.28 0.83 17.03
C GLU A 115 12.70 0.66 16.45
N ILE A 116 12.82 0.29 15.18
CA ILE A 116 14.11 -0.12 14.57
C ILE A 116 14.85 1.01 13.85
N PHE A 117 14.24 2.18 13.66
CA PHE A 117 14.90 3.34 13.04
C PHE A 117 14.78 4.56 13.94
N ASN A 118 15.78 5.44 13.92
CA ASN A 118 15.61 6.81 14.45
C ASN A 118 14.88 7.70 13.42
N HIS A 119 14.64 8.96 13.82
CA HIS A 119 13.89 9.92 13.03
C HIS A 119 14.71 10.42 11.83
N SER A 120 14.02 10.73 10.72
CA SER A 120 14.64 11.21 9.48
C SER A 120 14.58 12.73 9.31
N TYR A 121 14.25 13.49 10.35
CA TYR A 121 14.17 14.96 10.26
C TYR A 121 15.58 15.55 10.19
N ASN A 122 15.90 16.22 9.06
CA ASN A 122 17.21 16.83 8.79
C ASN A 122 18.41 15.87 8.92
N GLN A 123 18.17 14.56 8.85
CA GLN A 123 19.21 13.53 8.88
C GLN A 123 18.72 12.26 8.18
N VAL A 124 19.67 11.44 7.76
CA VAL A 124 19.41 10.07 7.30
C VAL A 124 19.19 9.17 8.51
N ALA A 125 18.20 8.27 8.46
CA ALA A 125 17.95 7.40 9.60
C ALA A 125 18.93 6.23 9.67
N SER A 126 19.34 5.91 10.89
CA SER A 126 20.16 4.76 11.24
C SER A 126 19.27 3.57 11.60
N PHE A 127 19.69 2.37 11.20
CA PHE A 127 19.08 1.11 11.60
C PHE A 127 19.61 0.67 12.96
N LEU A 128 18.71 0.30 13.87
CA LEU A 128 19.00 -0.09 15.26
C LEU A 128 19.93 0.90 15.98
N PRO A 129 19.50 2.17 16.13
CA PRO A 129 20.27 3.18 16.85
C PRO A 129 20.43 2.81 18.34
N GLU A 130 21.57 3.14 18.94
CA GLU A 130 21.83 2.87 20.37
C GLU A 130 20.85 3.60 21.30
N GLU A 131 20.36 4.76 20.88
CA GLU A 131 19.40 5.59 21.63
C GLU A 131 17.95 5.07 21.52
N GLY A 132 17.70 4.05 20.69
CA GLY A 132 16.37 3.54 20.38
C GLY A 132 15.69 4.24 19.20
N GLY A 133 14.60 3.63 18.72
CA GLY A 133 13.85 4.14 17.57
C GLY A 133 13.05 5.41 17.86
N TYR A 134 12.49 6.02 16.81
CA TYR A 134 11.69 7.26 16.92
C TYR A 134 10.30 7.06 17.54
N GLY A 135 9.88 5.82 17.77
CA GLY A 135 8.58 5.47 18.31
C GLY A 135 8.58 4.07 18.92
N THR A 136 7.41 3.60 19.29
CA THR A 136 7.22 2.26 19.86
C THR A 136 6.65 1.30 18.82
N LEU A 137 6.56 0.02 19.19
CA LEU A 137 5.82 -0.97 18.42
C LEU A 137 4.40 -0.45 18.07
N LEU A 138 3.92 -0.72 16.85
CA LEU A 138 2.64 -0.26 16.29
C LEU A 138 2.53 1.23 15.93
N HIS A 139 3.56 2.02 16.22
CA HIS A 139 3.62 3.46 15.95
C HIS A 139 4.60 3.84 14.83
N GLY A 140 5.07 2.86 14.05
CA GLY A 140 5.90 3.13 12.89
C GLY A 140 5.13 3.86 11.79
N LYS A 141 5.83 4.69 11.02
CA LYS A 141 5.30 5.36 9.84
C LYS A 141 5.61 4.55 8.59
N VAL A 142 4.68 4.55 7.64
CA VAL A 142 4.83 3.93 6.33
C VAL A 142 5.77 4.80 5.50
N VAL A 143 6.76 4.17 4.86
CA VAL A 143 7.71 4.88 3.98
C VAL A 143 7.15 4.94 2.56
N ASP A 144 6.94 6.16 2.08
CA ASP A 144 6.46 6.46 0.74
C ASP A 144 7.60 7.10 -0.07
N MET A 145 7.69 6.76 -1.37
CA MET A 145 8.82 7.20 -2.19
C MET A 145 8.49 7.55 -3.65
N LEU A 146 7.45 6.95 -4.23
CA LEU A 146 7.12 7.10 -5.64
C LEU A 146 6.25 8.33 -5.83
N TYR A 147 6.77 9.34 -6.54
CA TYR A 147 6.07 10.59 -6.77
C TYR A 147 6.01 10.92 -8.27
N PHE A 148 4.81 11.16 -8.79
CA PHE A 148 4.57 11.41 -10.22
C PHE A 148 3.83 12.73 -10.44
N PRO A 149 4.50 13.89 -10.30
CA PRO A 149 3.88 15.18 -10.60
C PRO A 149 3.69 15.34 -12.12
N LEU A 150 2.65 14.68 -12.66
CA LEU A 150 2.45 14.54 -14.11
C LEU A 150 2.23 15.89 -14.80
N TRP A 151 1.60 16.83 -14.11
CA TRP A 151 1.44 18.20 -14.58
C TRP A 151 1.36 19.15 -13.40
N SER A 152 2.09 20.26 -13.46
CA SER A 152 1.98 21.34 -12.47
C SER A 152 1.90 22.69 -13.17
N GLY A 153 1.03 23.57 -12.71
CA GLY A 153 0.90 24.91 -13.26
C GLY A 153 -0.22 25.71 -12.62
N TYR A 154 -0.28 27.00 -12.97
CA TYR A 154 -1.41 27.84 -12.61
C TYR A 154 -2.62 27.49 -13.49
N LEU A 155 -3.74 27.22 -12.85
CA LEU A 155 -4.99 26.98 -13.54
C LEU A 155 -5.47 28.28 -14.21
N PRO A 156 -5.98 28.23 -15.45
CA PRO A 156 -6.56 29.40 -16.10
C PRO A 156 -7.65 30.06 -15.26
N ASP A 157 -7.68 31.39 -15.24
CA ASP A 157 -8.62 32.19 -14.42
C ASP A 157 -10.10 31.89 -14.71
N TRP A 158 -10.41 31.33 -15.89
CA TRP A 158 -11.78 30.96 -16.28
C TRP A 158 -12.28 29.67 -15.59
N ILE A 159 -11.42 28.90 -14.92
CA ILE A 159 -11.83 27.68 -14.21
C ILE A 159 -12.59 28.08 -12.93
N PRO A 160 -13.85 27.68 -12.77
CA PRO A 160 -14.61 27.95 -11.55
C PRO A 160 -13.92 27.33 -10.34
N VAL A 161 -13.96 28.02 -9.20
CA VAL A 161 -13.44 27.57 -7.89
C VAL A 161 -11.91 27.50 -7.78
N TRP A 162 -11.19 27.07 -8.81
CA TRP A 162 -9.74 26.83 -8.77
C TRP A 162 -8.90 27.71 -9.70
N GLY A 163 -9.52 28.59 -10.51
CA GLY A 163 -8.82 29.50 -11.40
C GLY A 163 -7.79 30.38 -10.67
N GLY A 164 -6.63 30.56 -11.28
CA GLY A 164 -5.51 31.32 -10.72
C GLY A 164 -4.72 30.60 -9.61
N GLN A 165 -5.14 29.40 -9.18
CA GLN A 165 -4.41 28.61 -8.17
C GLN A 165 -3.34 27.73 -8.82
N TYR A 166 -2.22 27.53 -8.11
CA TYR A 166 -1.22 26.54 -8.50
C TYR A 166 -1.77 25.14 -8.22
N PHE A 167 -1.80 24.29 -9.24
CA PHE A 167 -2.32 22.94 -9.16
C PHE A 167 -1.26 21.95 -9.63
N THR A 168 -1.15 20.83 -8.92
CA THR A 168 -0.36 19.67 -9.36
C THR A 168 -1.29 18.48 -9.56
N PHE A 169 -1.39 18.00 -10.79
CA PHE A 169 -2.09 16.78 -11.13
C PHE A 169 -1.28 15.58 -10.63
N PHE A 170 -1.92 14.78 -9.77
CA PHE A 170 -1.36 13.59 -9.12
C PHE A 170 -0.26 13.87 -8.09
N GLU A 171 -0.65 14.60 -7.04
CA GLU A 171 0.19 14.91 -5.88
C GLU A 171 0.58 13.73 -4.95
N PRO A 172 -0.22 12.64 -4.80
CA PRO A 172 0.10 11.60 -3.83
C PRO A 172 1.48 10.95 -4.05
N VAL A 173 2.20 10.75 -2.95
CA VAL A 173 3.39 9.90 -2.87
C VAL A 173 2.96 8.56 -2.30
N PHE A 174 3.46 7.47 -2.86
CA PHE A 174 3.10 6.11 -2.45
C PHE A 174 4.28 5.15 -2.60
N ASN A 175 4.08 3.89 -2.25
CA ASN A 175 5.12 2.87 -2.33
C ASN A 175 4.71 1.64 -3.19
N ILE A 176 5.56 0.63 -3.19
CA ILE A 176 5.35 -0.61 -3.94
C ILE A 176 4.15 -1.39 -3.38
N ALA A 177 3.99 -1.41 -2.06
CA ALA A 177 2.82 -2.00 -1.41
C ALA A 177 1.50 -1.34 -1.85
N ASP A 178 1.41 -0.02 -1.91
CA ASP A 178 0.21 0.69 -2.39
C ASP A 178 -0.08 0.42 -3.86
N SER A 179 0.98 0.31 -4.67
CA SER A 179 0.89 -0.08 -6.08
C SER A 179 0.30 -1.48 -6.21
N ALA A 180 0.76 -2.44 -5.40
CA ALA A 180 0.23 -3.80 -5.38
C ALA A 180 -1.25 -3.85 -4.97
N ILE A 181 -1.64 -3.14 -3.91
CA ILE A 181 -3.06 -3.03 -3.50
C ILE A 181 -3.90 -2.48 -4.64
N THR A 182 -3.49 -1.35 -5.21
CA THR A 182 -4.19 -0.67 -6.31
C THR A 182 -4.37 -1.61 -7.49
N VAL A 183 -3.31 -2.23 -7.99
CA VAL A 183 -3.38 -3.17 -9.13
C VAL A 183 -4.28 -4.37 -8.80
N GLY A 184 -4.17 -4.93 -7.60
CA GLY A 184 -5.02 -6.04 -7.17
C GLY A 184 -6.50 -5.68 -7.17
N VAL A 185 -6.86 -4.50 -6.65
CA VAL A 185 -8.24 -3.99 -6.68
C VAL A 185 -8.74 -3.77 -8.11
N PHE A 186 -7.92 -3.13 -8.97
CA PHE A 186 -8.27 -2.94 -10.37
C PHE A 186 -8.49 -4.26 -11.12
N LEU A 187 -7.70 -5.31 -10.83
CA LEU A 187 -7.91 -6.63 -11.40
C LEU A 187 -9.26 -7.22 -11.00
N LEU A 188 -9.69 -7.05 -9.75
CA LEU A 188 -11.02 -7.52 -9.30
C LEU A 188 -12.16 -6.76 -9.97
N ILE A 189 -12.00 -5.46 -10.19
CA ILE A 189 -13.03 -4.61 -10.82
C ILE A 189 -13.12 -4.92 -12.33
N ILE A 190 -12.00 -4.84 -13.04
CA ILE A 190 -11.97 -4.99 -14.51
C ILE A 190 -12.30 -6.42 -14.92
N PHE A 191 -11.75 -7.41 -14.21
CA PHE A 191 -11.95 -8.82 -14.53
C PHE A 191 -12.96 -9.51 -13.62
N ASN A 192 -13.91 -8.77 -13.04
CA ASN A 192 -14.89 -9.26 -12.08
C ASN A 192 -15.55 -10.59 -12.50
N LYS A 193 -16.10 -10.65 -13.72
CA LYS A 193 -16.73 -11.87 -14.27
C LYS A 193 -15.82 -13.09 -14.28
N LYS A 194 -14.52 -12.88 -14.54
CA LYS A 194 -13.52 -13.95 -14.58
C LYS A 194 -13.03 -14.29 -13.18
N ALA A 195 -12.87 -13.27 -12.32
CA ALA A 195 -12.47 -13.41 -10.93
C ALA A 195 -13.44 -14.34 -10.19
N PHE A 196 -14.74 -14.08 -10.30
CA PHE A 196 -15.82 -14.75 -9.57
C PHE A 196 -16.61 -15.76 -10.41
N ALA A 197 -16.03 -16.27 -11.50
CA ALA A 197 -16.70 -17.20 -12.41
C ALA A 197 -17.20 -18.49 -11.74
N HIS A 198 -16.49 -18.97 -10.72
CA HIS A 198 -16.87 -20.19 -9.98
C HIS A 198 -18.09 -19.94 -9.08
N GLU A 199 -18.12 -18.82 -8.37
CA GLU A 199 -19.24 -18.43 -7.51
C GLU A 199 -20.52 -18.24 -8.31
N HIS A 200 -20.43 -17.57 -9.47
CA HIS A 200 -21.58 -17.41 -10.37
C HIS A 200 -22.13 -18.74 -10.90
N LYS A 201 -21.28 -19.75 -11.12
CA LYS A 201 -21.73 -21.10 -11.53
C LYS A 201 -22.45 -21.81 -10.39
N GLU A 202 -21.84 -21.85 -9.20
CA GLU A 202 -22.45 -22.46 -8.02
C GLU A 202 -23.79 -21.82 -7.66
N GLU A 203 -23.88 -20.50 -7.76
CA GLU A 203 -25.11 -19.76 -7.47
C GLU A 203 -26.22 -20.10 -8.49
N LYS A 204 -25.86 -20.21 -9.77
CA LYS A 204 -26.80 -20.61 -10.82
C LYS A 204 -27.31 -22.04 -10.60
N GLU A 205 -26.43 -22.99 -10.32
CA GLU A 205 -26.80 -24.39 -10.03
C GLU A 205 -27.70 -24.48 -8.78
N LYS A 206 -27.39 -23.72 -7.73
CA LYS A 206 -28.22 -23.66 -6.52
C LYS A 206 -29.62 -23.09 -6.77
N ASN A 207 -29.73 -22.10 -7.65
CA ASN A 207 -31.02 -21.50 -8.00
C ASN A 207 -31.86 -22.44 -8.88
N GLU A 208 -31.22 -23.17 -9.81
CA GLU A 208 -31.87 -24.20 -10.63
C GLU A 208 -32.38 -25.37 -9.78
N MET A 209 -31.68 -25.77 -8.71
CA MET A 209 -32.16 -26.82 -7.78
C MET A 209 -33.32 -26.38 -6.87
N LYS A 210 -33.59 -25.08 -6.76
CA LYS A 210 -34.67 -24.52 -5.91
C LYS A 210 -35.94 -24.20 -6.69
N ALA A 211 -35.88 -24.19 -8.02
CA ALA A 211 -37.00 -23.96 -8.94
C ALA A 211 -37.69 -25.27 -9.32
#